data_AF-A0A8T3XLD8-F1
#
_entry.id   AF-A0A8T3XLD8-F1
#
_cell.length_a   1.000
_cell.length_b   1.000
_cell.length_c   1.000
_cell.angle_alpha   90.00
_cell.angle_beta   90.00
_cell.angle_gamma   90.00
#
_symmetry.space_group_name_H-M   'P 1'
#
loop_
_entity.id
_entity.type
_entity.pdbx_description
1 polymer ?
#
loop_
_entity_poly.entity_id
_entity_poly.type
_entity_poly.pdbx_seq_one_letter_code
_entity_poly.pdbx_strand_id
1 'polypeptide(L)'
;MRELKELLDARKELKDGKPAFIRQDYQRRKRLGRKIKWRKPKGIHSKIRHHLKGRRKMPSPGYKSPSKVFGLHATGLKIIHVHSVSDVNNVKKENEGMIISSQVGIRKKAEILKKAKELGITALNLNIDEQIKNIEEFMNTKKKQKETKKDSKEKPEAKEHGQKPAELTEDKKKEIDKKEKDKLLTKKV
;
A
#
# COMPACT_ATOMS: atom_id res chain seq x y z
N MET A 1 15.08 -15.77 23.84
CA MET A 1 13.93 -15.91 22.91
C MET A 1 12.58 -15.99 23.63
N ARG A 2 12.43 -16.83 24.68
CA ARG A 2 11.17 -17.01 25.41
C ARG A 2 10.62 -15.70 26.02
N GLU A 3 11.48 -14.92 26.69
CA GLU A 3 11.09 -13.62 27.26
C GLU A 3 10.58 -12.60 26.22
N LEU A 4 11.17 -12.56 25.02
CA LEU A 4 10.76 -11.59 24.00
C LEU A 4 9.36 -11.92 23.48
N LYS A 5 9.09 -13.22 23.28
CA LYS A 5 7.80 -13.71 22.80
C LYS A 5 6.70 -13.41 23.81
N GLU A 6 6.94 -13.70 25.09
CA GLU A 6 6.00 -13.38 26.17
C GLU A 6 5.70 -11.88 26.26
N LEU A 7 6.72 -11.02 26.10
CA LEU A 7 6.52 -9.58 26.08
C LEU A 7 5.75 -9.10 24.83
N LEU A 8 5.92 -9.76 23.68
CA LEU A 8 5.16 -9.47 22.46
C LEU A 8 3.70 -9.87 22.61
N ASP A 9 3.42 -11.02 23.22
CA ASP A 9 2.07 -11.48 23.50
C ASP A 9 1.37 -10.56 24.52
N ALA A 10 2.04 -10.20 25.61
CA ALA A 10 1.55 -9.20 26.55
C ALA A 10 1.29 -7.84 25.87
N ARG A 11 2.15 -7.42 24.94
CA ARG A 11 1.92 -6.19 24.16
C ARG A 11 0.68 -6.30 23.27
N LYS A 12 0.41 -7.46 22.69
CA LYS A 12 -0.77 -7.72 21.86
C LYS A 12 -2.03 -7.56 22.70
N GLU A 13 -2.10 -8.24 23.84
CA GLU A 13 -3.23 -8.15 24.78
C GLU A 13 -3.48 -6.71 25.26
N LEU A 14 -2.41 -5.99 25.65
CA LEU A 14 -2.50 -4.59 26.06
C LEU A 14 -2.98 -3.67 24.93
N LYS A 15 -2.62 -3.96 23.68
CA LYS A 15 -3.08 -3.20 22.50
C LYS A 15 -4.53 -3.51 22.16
N ASP A 16 -4.96 -4.76 22.29
CA ASP A 16 -6.34 -5.18 22.02
C ASP A 16 -7.30 -4.54 23.04
N GLY A 17 -6.88 -4.44 24.31
CA GLY A 17 -7.64 -3.71 25.35
C GLY A 17 -7.52 -2.19 25.30
N LYS A 18 -6.68 -1.62 24.41
CA LYS A 18 -6.43 -0.17 24.35
C LYS A 18 -7.58 0.56 23.65
N PRO A 19 -8.14 1.62 24.26
CA PRO A 19 -9.10 2.49 23.58
C PRO A 19 -8.47 3.22 22.40
N ALA A 20 -9.23 3.47 21.33
CA ALA A 20 -8.77 4.19 20.14
C ALA A 20 -8.42 5.69 20.35
N PHE A 21 -8.51 6.20 21.59
CA PHE A 21 -8.19 7.58 22.00
C PHE A 21 -8.67 8.66 21.01
N ILE A 22 -9.98 8.84 20.97
CA ILE A 22 -10.64 9.78 20.05
C ILE A 22 -11.07 11.02 20.83
N ARG A 23 -11.01 12.20 20.20
CA ARG A 23 -11.54 13.45 20.78
C ARG A 23 -13.01 13.33 21.21
N GLN A 24 -13.38 14.19 22.17
CA GLN A 24 -14.76 14.37 22.59
C GLN A 24 -15.68 14.77 21.41
N ASP A 25 -16.91 14.25 21.41
CA ASP A 25 -17.99 14.58 20.46
C ASP A 25 -17.63 14.43 18.97
N TYR A 26 -16.64 13.60 18.63
CA TYR A 26 -16.24 13.36 17.24
C TYR A 26 -17.41 12.89 16.36
N GLN A 27 -18.32 12.09 16.92
CA GLN A 27 -19.50 11.56 16.24
C GLN A 27 -20.59 12.63 16.01
N ARG A 28 -20.64 13.67 16.85
CA ARG A 28 -21.71 14.68 16.80
C ARG A 28 -21.51 15.68 15.67
N ARG A 29 -20.26 15.95 15.26
CA ARG A 29 -19.95 16.96 14.22
C ARG A 29 -19.02 16.36 13.17
N LYS A 30 -19.44 16.37 11.90
CA LYS A 30 -18.62 15.90 10.76
C LYS A 30 -17.22 16.52 10.74
N ARG A 31 -17.10 17.83 11.02
CA ARG A 31 -15.79 18.51 11.10
C ARG A 31 -14.82 17.93 12.15
N LEU A 32 -15.36 17.35 13.23
CA LEU A 32 -14.59 16.70 14.28
C LEU A 32 -14.32 15.22 13.94
N GLY A 33 -15.27 14.55 13.28
CA GLY A 33 -15.18 13.14 12.88
C GLY A 33 -14.35 12.86 11.62
N ARG A 34 -14.13 13.84 10.73
CA ARG A 34 -13.36 13.69 9.48
C ARG A 34 -11.99 13.04 9.65
N LYS A 35 -11.31 13.27 10.78
CA LYS A 35 -10.03 12.63 11.12
C LYS A 35 -10.09 12.16 12.56
N ILE A 36 -9.91 10.85 12.78
CA ILE A 36 -9.80 10.28 14.13
C ILE A 36 -8.52 10.82 14.76
N LYS A 37 -8.68 11.75 15.69
CA LYS A 37 -7.56 12.45 16.35
C LYS A 37 -7.88 12.67 17.81
N TRP A 38 -6.91 12.41 18.68
CA TRP A 38 -6.97 12.80 20.08
C TRP A 38 -6.80 14.32 20.26
N ARG A 39 -7.57 14.90 21.19
CA ARG A 39 -7.36 16.25 21.73
C ARG A 39 -7.73 16.23 23.20
N LYS A 40 -6.84 16.77 24.06
CA LYS A 40 -7.10 16.86 25.50
C LYS A 40 -8.35 17.74 25.74
N PRO A 41 -9.39 17.24 26.42
CA PRO A 41 -10.56 18.04 26.74
C PRO A 41 -10.19 19.13 27.75
N LYS A 42 -10.50 20.39 27.42
CA LYS A 42 -10.17 21.55 28.26
C LYS A 42 -11.37 22.11 29.04
N GLY A 43 -12.59 21.91 28.53
CA GLY A 43 -13.80 22.53 29.07
C GLY A 43 -14.11 22.07 30.50
N ILE A 44 -14.62 23.00 31.31
CA ILE A 44 -14.91 22.80 32.75
C ILE A 44 -15.95 21.68 32.95
N HIS A 45 -16.99 21.64 32.12
CA HIS A 45 -18.04 20.61 32.17
C HIS A 45 -17.71 19.33 31.39
N SER A 46 -16.48 19.14 30.93
CA SER A 46 -16.12 17.93 30.18
C SER A 46 -16.09 16.71 31.08
N LYS A 47 -17.05 15.80 30.87
CA LYS A 47 -17.16 14.52 31.58
C LYS A 47 -15.94 13.61 31.35
N ILE A 48 -15.29 13.71 30.18
CA ILE A 48 -14.05 12.99 29.88
C ILE A 48 -12.88 13.58 30.69
N ARG A 49 -12.82 14.91 30.86
CA ARG A 49 -11.81 15.57 31.70
C ARG A 49 -11.88 15.10 33.15
N HIS A 50 -13.10 14.89 33.65
CA HIS A 50 -13.41 14.40 34.99
C HIS A 50 -13.37 12.87 35.13
N HIS A 51 -12.96 12.13 34.09
CA HIS A 51 -12.85 10.66 34.12
C HIS A 51 -14.12 9.91 34.54
N LEU A 52 -15.30 10.46 34.26
CA LEU A 52 -16.57 9.83 34.65
C LEU A 52 -16.81 8.49 33.94
N LYS A 53 -17.34 7.50 34.67
CA LYS A 53 -17.71 6.18 34.15
C LYS A 53 -18.70 6.31 32.98
N GLY A 54 -18.58 5.42 31.99
CA GLY A 54 -19.39 5.45 30.76
C GLY A 54 -18.97 6.52 29.75
N ARG A 55 -17.90 7.28 30.01
CA ARG A 55 -17.23 8.11 28.99
C ARG A 55 -15.92 7.46 28.56
N ARG A 56 -15.40 7.91 27.42
CA ARG A 56 -14.15 7.41 26.83
C ARG A 56 -12.97 7.71 27.75
N LYS A 57 -12.05 6.75 27.87
CA LYS A 57 -10.83 6.90 28.69
C LYS A 57 -9.85 7.88 28.05
N MET A 58 -9.12 8.61 28.90
CA MET A 58 -8.05 9.52 28.48
C MET A 58 -6.75 8.74 28.28
N PRO A 59 -5.88 9.11 27.32
CA PRO A 59 -4.53 8.59 27.26
C PRO A 59 -3.77 8.92 28.54
N SER A 60 -3.08 7.92 29.09
CA SER A 60 -2.20 8.01 30.24
C SER A 60 -0.93 7.18 29.99
N PRO A 61 0.18 7.43 30.73
CA PRO A 61 1.41 6.65 30.59
C PRO A 61 1.23 5.14 30.83
N GLY A 62 0.25 4.74 31.65
CA GLY A 62 -0.05 3.33 31.94
C GLY A 62 -0.50 2.51 30.73
N TYR A 63 -0.88 3.16 29.63
CA TYR A 63 -1.19 2.48 28.37
C TYR A 63 0.04 2.19 27.49
N LYS A 64 1.25 2.45 27.98
CA LYS A 64 2.48 2.17 27.24
C LYS A 64 2.73 0.66 27.21
N SER A 65 3.23 0.15 26.08
CA SER A 65 3.67 -1.24 25.98
C SER A 65 5.01 -1.45 26.68
N PRO A 66 5.39 -2.70 27.03
CA PRO A 66 6.69 -2.96 27.66
C PRO A 66 7.85 -2.40 26.83
N SER A 67 8.85 -1.84 27.50
CA SER A 67 9.92 -1.05 26.85
C SER A 67 10.74 -1.87 25.84
N LYS A 68 11.07 -3.13 26.17
CA LYS A 68 11.88 -4.02 25.30
C LYS A 68 11.23 -4.28 23.94
N VAL A 69 9.90 -4.32 23.87
CA VAL A 69 9.14 -4.63 22.64
C VAL A 69 8.47 -3.41 22.02
N PHE A 70 8.67 -2.23 22.61
CA PHE A 70 8.13 -0.99 22.10
C PHE A 70 8.72 -0.68 20.72
N GLY A 71 7.87 -0.39 19.74
CA GLY A 71 8.30 -0.05 18.37
C GLY A 71 8.71 -1.24 17.48
N LEU A 72 8.78 -2.47 18.00
CA LEU A 72 9.07 -3.65 17.18
C LEU A 72 7.86 -4.07 16.33
N HIS A 73 8.12 -4.83 15.27
CA HIS A 73 7.10 -5.51 14.48
C HIS A 73 6.45 -6.67 15.28
N ALA A 74 5.33 -7.22 14.80
CA ALA A 74 4.67 -8.37 15.42
C ALA A 74 5.59 -9.61 15.51
N THR A 75 6.51 -9.75 14.55
CA THR A 75 7.54 -10.80 14.54
C THR A 75 8.69 -10.55 15.52
N GLY A 76 8.72 -9.39 16.20
CA GLY A 76 9.82 -9.01 17.09
C GLY A 76 11.01 -8.34 16.39
N LEU A 77 10.98 -8.18 15.06
CA LEU A 77 12.03 -7.49 14.33
C LEU A 77 11.88 -5.97 14.41
N LYS A 78 13.01 -5.26 14.44
CA LYS A 78 13.06 -3.81 14.31
C LYS A 78 12.86 -3.41 12.85
N ILE A 79 11.99 -2.43 12.63
CA ILE A 79 11.61 -1.99 11.29
C ILE A 79 12.67 -1.04 10.72
N ILE A 80 13.19 -1.36 9.53
CA ILE A 80 14.03 -0.45 8.73
C ILE A 80 13.33 -0.11 7.44
N HIS A 81 13.28 1.18 7.11
CA HIS A 81 12.75 1.65 5.84
C HIS A 81 13.84 1.64 4.78
N VAL A 82 13.58 0.99 3.66
CA VAL A 82 14.52 0.86 2.55
C VAL A 82 13.99 1.58 1.32
N HIS A 83 14.86 2.38 0.71
CA HIS A 83 14.57 3.16 -0.50
C HIS A 83 15.45 2.75 -1.68
N SER A 84 16.61 2.16 -1.40
CA SER A 84 17.64 1.82 -2.37
C SER A 84 18.31 0.47 -2.10
N VAL A 85 19.08 -0.01 -3.07
CA VAL A 85 19.82 -1.27 -3.01
C VAL A 85 21.00 -1.21 -2.02
N SER A 86 21.54 -0.02 -1.73
CA SER A 86 22.58 0.16 -0.71
C SER A 86 22.01 -0.01 0.69
N ASP A 87 20.78 0.46 0.94
CA ASP A 87 20.16 0.35 2.26
C ASP A 87 19.98 -1.11 2.68
N VAL A 88 19.73 -2.01 1.72
CA VAL A 88 19.60 -3.46 1.95
C VAL A 88 20.87 -4.06 2.56
N ASN A 89 22.06 -3.59 2.16
CA ASN A 89 23.33 -4.08 2.73
C ASN A 89 23.52 -3.70 4.19
N ASN A 90 22.91 -2.60 4.62
CA ASN A 90 23.07 -2.09 5.97
C ASN A 90 22.12 -2.78 6.97
N VAL A 91 21.19 -3.63 6.51
CA VAL A 91 20.21 -4.31 7.36
C VAL A 91 20.81 -5.56 8.00
N LYS A 92 20.71 -5.68 9.33
CA LYS A 92 21.14 -6.88 10.05
C LYS A 92 20.03 -7.92 10.13
N LYS A 93 20.22 -9.06 9.46
CA LYS A 93 19.24 -10.16 9.35
C LYS A 93 18.68 -10.66 10.68
N GLU A 94 19.48 -10.67 11.75
CA GLU A 94 19.11 -11.28 13.03
C GLU A 94 18.01 -10.49 13.78
N ASN A 95 18.08 -9.16 13.75
CA ASN A 95 17.26 -8.29 14.60
C ASN A 95 16.36 -7.34 13.80
N GLU A 96 16.60 -7.18 12.50
CA GLU A 96 16.00 -6.13 11.69
C GLU A 96 15.24 -6.72 10.50
N GLY A 97 14.06 -6.15 10.25
CA GLY A 97 13.20 -6.48 9.12
C GLY A 97 13.06 -5.28 8.20
N MET A 98 13.07 -5.53 6.90
CA MET A 98 12.99 -4.48 5.89
C MET A 98 11.54 -4.14 5.56
N ILE A 99 11.22 -2.85 5.48
CA ILE A 99 10.00 -2.34 4.83
C ILE A 99 10.44 -1.56 3.59
N ILE A 100 10.02 -2.05 2.42
CA ILE A 100 10.25 -1.35 1.16
C ILE A 100 9.25 -0.20 1.06
N SER A 101 9.74 1.02 0.88
CA SER A 101 8.89 2.20 0.74
C SER A 101 7.97 2.10 -0.49
N SER A 102 6.73 2.58 -0.35
CA SER A 102 5.75 2.60 -1.44
C SER A 102 6.21 3.43 -2.64
N GLN A 103 7.02 4.46 -2.39
CA GLN A 103 7.56 5.38 -3.40
C GLN A 103 8.60 4.73 -4.33
N VAL A 104 9.17 3.58 -3.96
CA VAL A 104 10.15 2.89 -4.79
C VAL A 104 9.45 2.32 -6.03
N GLY A 105 9.95 2.70 -7.21
CA GLY A 105 9.43 2.21 -8.49
C GLY A 105 9.73 0.73 -8.73
N ILE A 106 8.97 0.13 -9.66
CA ILE A 106 8.99 -1.32 -9.93
C ILE A 106 10.40 -1.84 -10.28
N ARG A 107 11.17 -1.10 -11.08
CA ARG A 107 12.54 -1.49 -11.47
C ARG A 107 13.47 -1.65 -10.26
N LYS A 108 13.53 -0.62 -9.41
CA LYS A 108 14.34 -0.64 -8.18
C LYS A 108 13.81 -1.66 -7.16
N LYS A 109 12.49 -1.85 -7.08
CA LYS A 109 11.90 -2.90 -6.24
C LYS A 109 12.40 -4.30 -6.65
N ALA A 110 12.50 -4.58 -7.96
CA ALA A 110 13.02 -5.85 -8.44
C ALA A 110 14.46 -6.10 -7.97
N GLU A 111 15.33 -5.09 -8.08
CA GLU A 111 16.73 -5.16 -7.64
C GLU A 111 16.83 -5.35 -6.12
N ILE A 112 16.06 -4.59 -5.35
CA ILE A 112 16.01 -4.68 -3.88
C ILE A 112 15.53 -6.07 -3.45
N LEU A 113 14.48 -6.62 -4.08
CA LEU A 113 13.92 -7.92 -3.73
C LEU A 113 14.87 -9.06 -4.07
N LYS A 114 15.54 -9.03 -5.23
CA LYS A 114 16.56 -10.02 -5.60
C LYS A 114 17.69 -10.03 -4.59
N LYS A 115 18.22 -8.85 -4.25
CA LYS A 115 19.29 -8.72 -3.27
C LYS A 115 18.88 -9.11 -1.85
N ALA A 116 17.65 -8.77 -1.46
CA ALA A 116 17.11 -9.20 -0.17
C ALA A 116 16.96 -10.72 -0.09
N LYS A 117 16.59 -11.39 -1.21
CA LYS A 117 16.53 -12.84 -1.31
C LYS A 117 17.92 -13.47 -1.19
N GLU A 118 18.92 -12.92 -1.87
CA GLU A 118 20.33 -13.35 -1.78
C GLU A 118 20.87 -13.27 -0.34
N LEU A 119 20.61 -12.16 0.35
CA LEU A 119 21.01 -11.95 1.74
C LEU A 119 20.10 -12.66 2.76
N GLY A 120 18.96 -13.21 2.30
CA GLY A 120 17.94 -13.84 3.15
C GLY A 120 17.31 -12.88 4.17
N ILE A 121 17.20 -11.60 3.83
CA ILE A 121 16.55 -10.59 4.67
C ILE A 121 15.03 -10.67 4.46
N THR A 122 14.28 -10.64 5.56
CA THR A 122 12.80 -10.68 5.50
C THR A 122 12.22 -9.30 5.19
N ALA A 123 11.33 -9.24 4.20
CA ALA A 123 10.49 -8.08 3.95
C ALA A 123 9.20 -8.20 4.76
N LEU A 124 8.85 -7.17 5.54
CA LEU A 124 7.70 -7.22 6.46
C LEU A 124 6.36 -6.90 5.79
N ASN A 125 6.38 -6.19 4.67
CA ASN A 125 5.18 -5.72 3.96
C ASN A 125 4.83 -6.53 2.71
N LEU A 126 5.73 -7.40 2.23
CA LEU A 126 5.64 -8.04 0.93
C LEU A 126 6.15 -9.48 1.02
N ASN A 127 5.48 -10.40 0.32
CA ASN A 127 6.04 -11.72 0.06
C ASN A 127 7.05 -11.61 -1.09
N ILE A 128 8.33 -11.91 -0.83
CA ILE A 128 9.43 -11.68 -1.77
C ILE A 128 9.22 -12.49 -3.05
N ASP A 129 8.90 -13.78 -2.94
CA ASP A 129 8.82 -14.69 -4.08
C ASP A 129 7.65 -14.37 -5.02
N GLU A 130 6.49 -14.08 -4.46
CA GLU A 130 5.31 -13.65 -5.23
C GLU A 130 5.58 -12.33 -5.95
N GLN A 131 6.22 -11.38 -5.28
CA GLN A 131 6.50 -10.08 -5.89
C GLN A 131 7.52 -10.16 -7.02
N ILE A 132 8.54 -11.02 -6.91
CA ILE A 132 9.50 -11.24 -8.00
C ILE A 132 8.76 -11.77 -9.24
N LYS A 133 7.89 -12.78 -9.08
CA LYS A 133 7.08 -13.34 -10.17
C LYS A 133 6.18 -12.29 -10.82
N ASN A 134 5.43 -11.55 -10.01
CA ASN A 134 4.53 -10.49 -10.49
C ASN A 134 5.28 -9.41 -11.28
N ILE A 135 6.49 -9.04 -10.84
CA ILE A 135 7.32 -8.05 -11.52
C ILE A 135 7.84 -8.60 -12.85
N GLU A 136 8.28 -9.86 -12.90
CA GLU A 136 8.76 -10.51 -14.12
C GLU A 136 7.65 -10.63 -15.17
N GLU A 137 6.44 -11.03 -14.76
CA GLU A 137 5.25 -11.04 -15.61
C GLU A 137 4.90 -9.65 -16.14
N PHE A 138 4.94 -8.63 -15.29
CA PHE A 138 4.71 -7.24 -15.69
C PHE A 138 5.76 -6.74 -16.69
N MET A 139 7.02 -7.13 -16.53
CA MET A 139 8.10 -6.75 -17.45
C MET A 139 7.94 -7.45 -18.82
N ASN A 140 7.52 -8.72 -18.83
CA ASN A 140 7.28 -9.48 -20.05
C ASN A 140 6.07 -8.98 -20.83
N THR A 141 4.96 -8.69 -20.15
CA THR A 141 3.77 -8.09 -20.77
C THR A 141 4.08 -6.73 -21.38
N LYS A 142 4.85 -5.89 -20.67
CA LYS A 142 5.28 -4.59 -21.18
C LYS A 142 6.22 -4.69 -22.39
N LYS A 143 7.10 -5.70 -22.44
CA LYS A 143 7.95 -5.98 -23.62
C LYS A 143 7.10 -6.39 -24.82
N LYS A 144 6.19 -7.37 -24.65
CA LYS A 144 5.27 -7.82 -25.71
C LYS A 144 4.41 -6.67 -26.27
N GLN A 145 3.88 -5.80 -25.42
CA GLN A 145 3.13 -4.61 -25.86
C GLN A 145 3.98 -3.59 -26.63
N LYS A 146 5.29 -3.54 -26.37
CA LYS A 146 6.21 -2.64 -27.05
C LYS A 146 6.60 -3.19 -28.42
N GLU A 147 6.77 -4.50 -28.54
CA GLU A 147 7.03 -5.21 -29.80
C GLU A 147 5.82 -5.08 -30.74
N THR A 148 4.60 -5.39 -30.29
CA THR A 148 3.39 -5.24 -31.11
C THR A 148 3.15 -3.81 -31.57
N LYS A 149 3.48 -2.80 -30.74
CA LYS A 149 3.44 -1.39 -31.13
C LYS A 149 4.50 -1.01 -32.16
N LYS A 150 5.69 -1.62 -32.12
CA LYS A 150 6.73 -1.39 -33.13
C LYS A 150 6.36 -2.01 -34.47
N ASP A 151 5.85 -3.25 -34.46
CA ASP A 151 5.41 -3.94 -35.69
C ASP A 151 4.25 -3.21 -36.38
N SER A 152 3.37 -2.55 -35.60
CA SER A 152 2.33 -1.68 -36.14
C SER A 152 2.84 -0.35 -36.69
N LYS A 153 4.03 0.11 -36.26
CA LYS A 153 4.66 1.37 -36.67
C LYS A 153 5.62 1.23 -37.86
N GLU A 154 6.20 0.05 -38.06
CA GLU A 154 7.02 -0.27 -39.25
C GLU A 154 6.18 -0.60 -40.49
N LYS A 155 4.85 -0.68 -40.36
CA LYS A 155 3.92 -0.99 -41.47
C LYS A 155 3.30 0.18 -42.26
N PRO A 156 3.78 1.44 -42.21
CA PRO A 156 3.38 2.43 -43.21
C PRO A 156 4.54 3.32 -43.73
N GLU A 157 5.50 2.76 -44.49
CA GLU A 157 6.40 3.60 -45.35
C GLU A 157 6.67 2.99 -46.74
N ALA A 158 5.90 1.98 -47.18
CA ALA A 158 5.97 1.45 -48.53
C ALA A 158 4.59 1.48 -49.20
N LYS A 159 4.16 2.66 -49.66
CA LYS A 159 3.17 2.90 -50.73
C LYS A 159 2.97 4.41 -50.93
N GLU A 160 3.90 5.06 -51.62
CA GLU A 160 3.61 6.28 -52.38
C GLU A 160 3.60 5.94 -53.88
N HIS A 161 2.40 5.90 -54.47
CA HIS A 161 2.02 6.61 -55.70
C HIS A 161 0.71 6.01 -56.27
N GLY A 162 -0.33 6.84 -56.40
CA GLY A 162 -1.51 6.55 -57.24
C GLY A 162 -2.88 6.83 -56.62
N GLN A 163 -3.39 8.06 -56.85
CA GLN A 163 -4.81 8.49 -56.83
C GLN A 163 -5.61 8.45 -55.50
N LYS A 164 -6.03 9.64 -55.03
CA LYS A 164 -7.18 9.80 -54.10
C LYS A 164 -8.47 9.32 -54.79
N PRO A 165 -9.40 8.65 -54.08
CA PRO A 165 -10.60 9.38 -53.63
C PRO A 165 -11.27 8.92 -52.31
N ALA A 166 -12.04 9.86 -51.74
CA ALA A 166 -13.22 9.74 -50.86
C ALA A 166 -13.07 9.37 -49.36
N GLU A 167 -13.23 10.39 -48.52
CA GLU A 167 -13.50 10.33 -47.08
C GLU A 167 -14.85 9.65 -46.78
N LEU A 168 -14.86 8.75 -45.78
CA LEU A 168 -16.07 8.22 -45.15
C LEU A 168 -16.22 8.86 -43.75
N THR A 169 -17.34 9.54 -43.57
CA THR A 169 -17.69 10.48 -42.50
C THR A 169 -17.74 9.88 -41.08
N GLU A 170 -17.47 10.74 -40.08
CA GLU A 170 -17.43 10.46 -38.64
C GLU A 170 -18.68 9.77 -38.08
N ASP A 171 -19.81 9.86 -38.79
CA ASP A 171 -21.10 9.30 -38.40
C ASP A 171 -21.07 7.76 -38.36
N LYS A 172 -20.31 7.11 -39.26
CA LYS A 172 -20.17 5.64 -39.26
C LYS A 172 -19.35 5.12 -38.07
N LYS A 173 -18.38 5.89 -37.58
CA LYS A 173 -17.57 5.50 -36.40
C LYS A 173 -18.41 5.58 -35.12
N LYS A 174 -19.24 6.62 -34.97
CA LYS A 174 -20.15 6.75 -33.83
C LYS A 174 -21.22 5.65 -33.80
N GLU A 175 -21.66 5.18 -34.97
CA GLU A 175 -22.62 4.06 -35.08
C GLU A 175 -22.02 2.71 -34.66
N ILE A 176 -20.74 2.47 -34.97
CA ILE A 176 -20.02 1.25 -34.59
C ILE A 176 -19.79 1.22 -33.07
N ASP A 177 -19.36 2.34 -32.48
CA ASP A 177 -19.14 2.46 -31.02
C ASP A 177 -20.44 2.29 -30.21
N LYS A 178 -21.59 2.71 -30.77
CA LYS A 178 -22.91 2.55 -30.15
C LYS A 178 -23.36 1.08 -30.19
N LYS A 179 -23.15 0.39 -31.32
CA LYS A 179 -23.44 -1.05 -31.46
C LYS A 179 -22.55 -1.92 -30.56
N GLU A 180 -21.31 -1.53 -30.31
CA GLU A 180 -20.43 -2.24 -29.37
C GLU A 180 -20.85 -2.05 -27.91
N LYS A 181 -21.28 -0.84 -27.52
CA LYS A 181 -21.82 -0.59 -26.18
C LYS A 181 -23.14 -1.34 -25.92
N ASP A 182 -24.03 -1.41 -26.91
CA ASP A 182 -25.29 -2.15 -26.78
C ASP A 182 -25.07 -3.67 -26.70
N LYS A 183 -24.07 -4.21 -27.41
CA LYS A 183 -23.63 -5.62 -27.27
C LYS A 183 -23.04 -5.94 -25.89
N LEU A 184 -22.38 -4.98 -25.25
CA LEU A 184 -21.84 -5.14 -23.90
C LEU A 184 -22.92 -5.08 -22.82
N LEU A 185 -23.94 -4.23 -23.02
CA LEU A 185 -25.08 -4.08 -22.10
C LEU A 185 -26.05 -5.27 -22.16
N THR A 186 -26.20 -5.90 -23.32
CA THR A 186 -27.05 -7.09 -23.52
C THR A 186 -26.38 -8.41 -23.11
N LYS A 187 -25.07 -8.40 -22.82
CA LYS A 187 -24.31 -9.56 -22.31
C LYS A 187 -24.48 -9.76 -20.79
N LYS A 188 -25.71 -9.66 -20.29
CA LYS A 188 -26.06 -9.92 -18.89
C LYS A 188 -26.99 -11.14 -18.80
N VAL A 189 -26.39 -12.29 -18.51
CA VAL A 189 -26.90 -13.36 -17.63
C VAL A 189 -25.73 -13.77 -16.75
#